data_AF-A0A165XFZ1-F1
#
_entry.id   AF-A0A165XFZ1-F1
#
_cell.length_a   1.000
_cell.length_b   1.000
_cell.length_c   1.000
_cell.angle_alpha   90.00
_cell.angle_beta   90.00
_cell.angle_gamma   90.00
#
_symmetry.space_group_name_H-M   'P 1'
#
loop_
_entity.id
_entity.type
_entity.pdbx_description
1 polymer ?
#
loop_
_entity_poly.entity_id
_entity_poly.type
_entity_poly.pdbx_seq_one_letter_code
_entity_poly.pdbx_strand_id
1 'polypeptide(L)'
;MHPRSPGSLPPLSKEDEELLQAISESMESGDSSTSLQLRRSFAVTTSPLSSAVTSSERRKKTIGRWMRARRNDNTVLLTYQGAVYLHQKPIDVRARDVRSLGNGEYINDVIINLVLRMMWTAMGSERSRQVHIFPPYFFTALRENGYNKVKKWYPAGLFTRTYLVVPVHENYHWFLVIVRLHPTILILSFDSMGHDRFQACACMQRFLVMAAFDQKPEERVYFPARKRLFRTVKAPLQTNYVDCGLYALHFSKLFLGNPRCFVGERVPTFCSEEGRENELWGMSSMVSREGLLNILYDIC
;
A
#
# COMPACT_ATOMS: atom_id res chain seq x y z
N MET A 1 3.53 -26.49 -32.11
CA MET A 1 3.12 -26.33 -30.70
C MET A 1 2.55 -24.93 -30.54
N HIS A 2 1.24 -24.79 -30.38
CA HIS A 2 0.61 -23.49 -30.14
C HIS A 2 0.87 -23.03 -28.69
N PRO A 3 1.16 -21.73 -28.45
CA PRO A 3 1.25 -21.21 -27.09
C PRO A 3 -0.14 -21.25 -26.45
N ARG A 4 -0.24 -21.88 -25.28
CA ARG A 4 -1.47 -21.89 -24.47
C ARG A 4 -1.79 -20.45 -24.06
N SER A 5 -3.02 -20.01 -24.30
CA SER A 5 -3.58 -18.79 -23.75
C SER A 5 -3.48 -18.82 -22.21
N PRO A 6 -3.19 -17.68 -21.55
CA PRO A 6 -3.24 -17.63 -20.10
C PRO A 6 -4.69 -17.87 -19.67
N GLY A 7 -4.91 -18.97 -18.93
CA GLY A 7 -6.22 -19.30 -18.38
C GLY A 7 -6.77 -18.13 -17.58
N SER A 8 -7.99 -17.71 -17.87
CA SER A 8 -8.73 -16.74 -17.06
C SER A 8 -8.84 -17.29 -15.64
N LEU A 9 -8.34 -16.53 -14.66
CA LEU A 9 -8.44 -16.87 -13.25
C LEU A 9 -9.91 -16.86 -12.81
N PRO A 10 -10.28 -17.73 -11.84
CA PRO A 10 -11.62 -17.69 -11.27
C PRO A 10 -11.87 -16.32 -10.61
N PRO A 11 -13.10 -15.78 -10.71
CA PRO A 11 -13.46 -14.54 -10.03
C PRO A 11 -13.28 -14.69 -8.51
N LEU A 12 -13.04 -13.58 -7.83
CA LEU A 12 -13.09 -13.53 -6.36
C LEU A 12 -14.48 -14.00 -5.91
N SER A 13 -14.56 -14.64 -4.74
CA SER A 13 -15.87 -14.93 -4.17
C SER A 13 -16.57 -13.61 -3.87
N LYS A 14 -17.90 -13.63 -3.88
CA LYS A 14 -18.70 -12.45 -3.57
C LYS A 14 -18.41 -11.97 -2.13
N GLU A 15 -18.14 -12.91 -1.23
CA GLU A 15 -17.76 -12.63 0.16
C GLU A 15 -16.40 -11.91 0.26
N ASP A 16 -15.43 -12.29 -0.57
CA ASP A 16 -14.12 -11.62 -0.63
C ASP A 16 -14.26 -10.19 -1.18
N GLU A 17 -15.09 -10.00 -2.22
CA GLU A 17 -15.36 -8.66 -2.78
C GLU A 17 -16.06 -7.74 -1.77
N GLU A 18 -17.03 -8.25 -1.02
CA GLU A 18 -17.76 -7.49 0.00
C GLU A 18 -16.88 -7.15 1.22
N LEU A 19 -16.02 -8.08 1.67
CA LEU A 19 -15.06 -7.82 2.75
C LEU A 19 -14.04 -6.76 2.35
N LEU A 20 -13.55 -6.81 1.10
CA LEU A 20 -12.59 -5.83 0.58
C LEU A 20 -13.22 -4.45 0.36
N GLN A 21 -14.48 -4.41 -0.06
CA GLN A 21 -15.25 -3.18 -0.15
C GLN A 21 -15.46 -2.58 1.25
N ALA A 22 -15.82 -3.39 2.25
CA ALA A 22 -15.95 -2.96 3.64
C ALA A 22 -14.63 -2.49 4.25
N ILE A 23 -13.50 -3.12 3.91
CA ILE A 23 -12.16 -2.67 4.31
C ILE A 23 -11.84 -1.33 3.63
N SER A 24 -12.15 -1.16 2.34
CA SER A 24 -12.01 0.12 1.63
C SER A 24 -12.80 1.22 2.32
N GLU A 25 -14.08 0.95 2.63
CA GLU A 25 -14.99 1.91 3.26
C GLU A 25 -14.60 2.21 4.71
N SER A 26 -14.12 1.22 5.46
CA SER A 26 -13.58 1.40 6.82
C SER A 26 -12.29 2.23 6.81
N MET A 27 -11.44 2.02 5.82
CA MET A 27 -10.25 2.84 5.60
C MET A 27 -10.65 4.27 5.19
N GLU A 28 -11.72 4.48 4.43
CA GLU A 28 -12.17 5.80 3.97
C GLU A 28 -12.91 6.62 5.04
N SER A 29 -13.73 5.99 5.88
CA SER A 29 -14.67 6.70 6.76
C SER A 29 -14.16 6.99 8.16
N GLY A 30 -13.25 6.18 8.73
CA GLY A 30 -12.82 6.34 10.12
C GLY A 30 -13.96 6.34 11.16
N ASP A 31 -15.18 5.99 10.75
CA ASP A 31 -16.41 6.15 11.53
C ASP A 31 -17.02 4.77 11.85
N SER A 32 -17.42 4.60 13.11
CA SER A 32 -18.08 3.42 13.67
C SER A 32 -19.45 3.11 13.04
N SER A 33 -20.01 4.03 12.25
CA SER A 33 -21.31 3.93 11.56
C SER A 33 -21.38 2.82 10.50
N THR A 34 -20.28 2.52 9.81
CA THR A 34 -20.21 1.51 8.73
C THR A 34 -20.49 0.09 9.23
N SER A 35 -20.22 -0.17 10.51
CA SER A 35 -20.52 -1.45 11.19
C SER A 35 -22.02 -1.76 11.31
N LEU A 36 -22.89 -0.72 11.26
CA LEU A 36 -24.34 -0.86 11.35
C LEU A 36 -24.99 -1.17 10.00
N GLN A 37 -24.38 -0.77 8.87
CA GLN A 37 -24.87 -1.14 7.54
C GLN A 37 -24.55 -2.60 7.19
N LEU A 38 -23.38 -3.11 7.63
CA LEU A 38 -23.03 -4.54 7.57
C LEU A 38 -24.06 -5.45 8.27
N ARG A 39 -24.74 -4.97 9.31
CA ARG A 39 -25.78 -5.73 10.04
C ARG A 39 -27.12 -5.84 9.31
N ARG A 40 -27.41 -4.98 8.32
CA ARG A 40 -28.70 -4.97 7.62
C ARG A 40 -28.73 -5.82 6.36
N SER A 41 -27.58 -6.07 5.73
CA SER A 41 -27.47 -6.84 4.50
C SER A 41 -27.56 -8.37 4.70
N PHE A 42 -27.36 -8.83 5.94
CA PHE A 42 -27.45 -10.24 6.32
C PHE A 42 -28.52 -10.39 7.39
N ALA A 43 -29.70 -10.88 6.98
CA ALA A 43 -30.77 -11.20 7.91
C ALA A 43 -30.32 -12.30 8.88
N VAL A 44 -29.78 -11.89 10.03
CA VAL A 44 -29.79 -12.68 11.25
C VAL A 44 -30.67 -11.93 12.23
N THR A 45 -31.83 -12.50 12.50
CA THR A 45 -32.75 -12.04 13.54
C THR A 45 -32.02 -12.02 14.87
N THR A 46 -31.81 -10.86 15.49
CA THR A 46 -31.68 -10.78 16.96
C THR A 46 -32.17 -9.45 17.52
N SER A 47 -32.97 -9.58 18.57
CA SER A 47 -33.43 -8.63 19.59
C SER A 47 -32.29 -7.77 20.24
N PRO A 48 -32.61 -6.78 21.09
CA PRO A 48 -31.98 -5.45 21.09
C PRO A 48 -30.63 -5.33 21.84
N LEU A 49 -29.86 -4.33 21.40
CA LEU A 49 -28.81 -3.49 22.04
C LEU A 49 -27.74 -4.08 22.99
N SER A 50 -27.80 -5.35 23.38
CA SER A 50 -26.82 -6.01 24.26
C SER A 50 -25.62 -6.63 23.51
N SER A 51 -25.73 -6.83 22.19
CA SER A 51 -24.74 -7.59 21.40
C SER A 51 -23.55 -6.81 20.83
N ALA A 52 -23.56 -5.47 20.86
CA ALA A 52 -22.46 -4.66 20.30
C ALA A 52 -21.29 -4.48 21.30
N VAL A 53 -21.60 -4.40 22.59
CA VAL A 53 -20.59 -4.27 23.66
C VAL A 53 -19.72 -5.53 23.76
N THR A 54 -20.30 -6.71 23.53
CA THR A 54 -19.61 -8.00 23.61
C THR A 54 -18.64 -8.23 22.43
N SER A 55 -18.91 -7.68 21.24
CA SER A 55 -17.99 -7.82 20.09
C SER A 55 -16.74 -6.95 20.24
N SER A 56 -16.90 -5.71 20.74
CA SER A 56 -15.77 -4.79 20.98
C SER A 56 -14.82 -5.33 22.06
N GLU A 57 -15.38 -5.91 23.13
CA GLU A 57 -14.60 -6.46 24.24
C GLU A 57 -13.84 -7.73 23.79
N ARG A 58 -14.48 -8.58 22.99
CA ARG A 58 -13.85 -9.75 22.38
C ARG A 58 -12.69 -9.37 21.45
N ARG A 59 -12.87 -8.32 20.65
CA ARG A 59 -11.82 -7.75 19.78
C ARG A 59 -10.62 -7.30 20.60
N LYS A 60 -10.83 -6.42 21.60
CA LYS A 60 -9.78 -5.92 22.50
C LYS A 60 -9.04 -7.06 23.21
N LYS A 61 -9.76 -8.07 23.70
CA LYS A 61 -9.17 -9.24 24.38
C LYS A 61 -8.28 -10.07 23.45
N THR A 62 -8.71 -10.26 22.19
CA THR A 62 -7.99 -11.05 21.19
C THR A 62 -6.74 -10.32 20.70
N ILE A 63 -6.87 -9.04 20.32
CA ILE A 63 -5.74 -8.19 19.95
C ILE A 63 -4.74 -8.13 21.11
N GLY A 64 -5.22 -7.92 22.35
CA GLY A 64 -4.37 -7.93 23.53
C GLY A 64 -3.62 -9.25 23.73
N ARG A 65 -4.21 -10.40 23.35
CA ARG A 65 -3.53 -11.70 23.38
C ARG A 65 -2.42 -11.77 22.34
N TRP A 66 -2.66 -11.33 21.11
CA TRP A 66 -1.64 -11.27 20.05
C TRP A 66 -0.46 -10.41 20.46
N MET A 67 -0.73 -9.25 21.08
CA MET A 67 0.32 -8.33 21.54
C MET A 67 1.15 -8.88 22.70
N ARG A 68 0.55 -9.66 23.61
CA ARG A 68 1.25 -10.20 24.80
C ARG A 68 1.95 -11.54 24.57
N ALA A 69 1.56 -12.32 23.57
CA ALA A 69 2.13 -13.63 23.31
C ALA A 69 3.57 -13.53 22.80
N ARG A 70 4.56 -13.65 23.71
CA ARG A 70 6.00 -13.67 23.38
C ARG A 70 6.59 -15.07 23.17
N ARG A 71 5.87 -16.13 23.56
CA ARG A 71 6.41 -17.50 23.56
C ARG A 71 6.38 -18.18 22.19
N ASN A 72 5.70 -17.64 21.19
CA ASN A 72 5.63 -18.25 19.86
C ASN A 72 5.46 -17.24 18.72
N ASP A 73 6.50 -16.43 18.50
CA ASP A 73 6.60 -15.36 17.49
C ASP A 73 6.31 -15.81 16.05
N ASN A 74 6.53 -17.09 15.77
CA ASN A 74 6.37 -17.66 14.45
C ASN A 74 4.96 -18.21 14.20
N THR A 75 4.04 -18.11 15.16
CA THR A 75 2.64 -18.53 14.96
C THR A 75 2.01 -17.70 13.85
N VAL A 76 1.56 -18.36 12.78
CA VAL A 76 0.78 -17.72 11.71
C VAL A 76 -0.62 -17.43 12.26
N LEU A 77 -1.01 -16.16 12.25
CA LEU A 77 -2.32 -15.69 12.71
C LEU A 77 -3.29 -15.53 11.53
N LEU A 78 -2.76 -15.17 10.36
CA LEU A 78 -3.52 -14.95 9.14
C LEU A 78 -2.66 -15.33 7.93
N THR A 79 -3.29 -15.90 6.90
CA THR A 79 -2.68 -16.06 5.58
C THR A 79 -3.51 -15.29 4.56
N TYR A 80 -2.96 -14.19 4.04
CA TYR A 80 -3.63 -13.35 3.05
C TYR A 80 -3.25 -13.77 1.62
N GLN A 81 -4.25 -14.22 0.85
CA GLN A 81 -4.12 -14.70 -0.54
C GLN A 81 -4.32 -13.59 -1.59
N GLY A 82 -4.92 -12.46 -1.22
CA GLY A 82 -5.34 -11.41 -2.16
C GLY A 82 -4.19 -10.75 -2.95
N ALA A 83 -4.57 -9.97 -3.97
CA ALA A 83 -3.66 -9.42 -4.99
C ALA A 83 -2.89 -10.49 -5.81
N VAL A 84 -3.56 -11.60 -6.13
CA VAL A 84 -3.03 -12.75 -6.90
C VAL A 84 -2.34 -12.33 -8.21
N TYR A 85 -2.79 -11.23 -8.83
CA TYR A 85 -2.23 -10.69 -10.07
C TYR A 85 -0.78 -10.17 -9.94
N LEU A 86 -0.30 -9.90 -8.73
CA LEU A 86 1.10 -9.54 -8.53
C LEU A 86 2.05 -10.74 -8.70
N HIS A 87 1.54 -11.96 -8.92
CA HIS A 87 2.30 -13.22 -8.95
C HIS A 87 3.19 -13.41 -7.70
N GLN A 88 2.80 -12.79 -6.59
CA GLN A 88 3.50 -12.88 -5.33
C GLN A 88 2.90 -14.00 -4.48
N LYS A 89 3.74 -14.65 -3.68
CA LYS A 89 3.29 -15.67 -2.73
C LYS A 89 2.28 -15.07 -1.72
N PRO A 90 1.40 -15.90 -1.14
CA PRO A 90 0.54 -15.49 -0.03
C PRO A 90 1.37 -14.89 1.12
N ILE A 91 0.76 -14.00 1.90
CA ILE A 91 1.40 -13.38 3.05
C ILE A 91 0.93 -14.09 4.31
N ASP A 92 1.86 -14.75 4.99
CA ASP A 92 1.63 -15.23 6.36
C ASP A 92 1.94 -14.09 7.33
N VAL A 93 0.91 -13.59 8.01
CA VAL A 93 1.04 -12.64 9.11
C VAL A 93 1.21 -13.43 10.40
N ARG A 94 2.35 -13.25 11.04
CA ARG A 94 2.69 -13.95 12.29
C ARG A 94 2.49 -13.04 13.49
N ALA A 95 2.47 -13.63 14.69
CA ALA A 95 2.35 -12.88 15.93
C ALA A 95 3.39 -11.75 16.07
N ARG A 96 4.63 -11.98 15.63
CA ARG A 96 5.68 -10.95 15.59
C ARG A 96 5.37 -9.77 14.68
N ASP A 97 4.67 -10.01 13.57
CA ASP A 97 4.33 -8.98 12.60
C ASP A 97 3.22 -8.09 13.16
N VAL A 98 2.22 -8.68 13.80
CA VAL A 98 1.17 -7.95 14.53
C VAL A 98 1.77 -7.06 15.62
N ARG A 99 2.80 -7.54 16.34
CA ARG A 99 3.46 -6.73 17.38
C ARG A 99 4.22 -5.52 16.85
N SER A 100 4.60 -5.50 15.57
CA SER A 100 5.18 -4.29 14.95
C SER A 100 4.20 -3.10 14.92
N LEU A 101 2.90 -3.36 15.13
CA LEU A 101 1.86 -2.34 15.33
C LEU A 101 1.74 -1.87 16.79
N GLY A 102 2.60 -2.33 17.70
CA GLY A 102 2.65 -1.85 19.08
C GLY A 102 3.10 -0.40 19.18
N ASN A 103 2.78 0.26 20.29
CA ASN A 103 3.23 1.64 20.51
C ASN A 103 4.76 1.69 20.57
N GLY A 104 5.36 2.63 19.83
CA GLY A 104 6.81 2.79 19.81
C GLY A 104 7.56 1.82 18.88
N GLU A 105 6.86 0.93 18.18
CA GLU A 105 7.49 -0.11 17.34
C GLU A 105 7.62 0.33 15.87
N TYR A 106 8.69 -0.08 15.20
CA TYR A 106 8.80 0.08 13.75
C TYR A 106 7.89 -0.92 13.05
N ILE A 107 7.02 -0.42 12.16
CA ILE A 107 6.21 -1.30 11.31
C ILE A 107 7.12 -2.09 10.39
N ASN A 108 6.92 -3.40 10.35
CA ASN A 108 7.75 -4.27 9.52
C ASN A 108 7.22 -4.41 8.09
N ASP A 109 8.06 -5.00 7.23
CA ASP A 109 7.78 -5.22 5.82
C ASP A 109 6.57 -6.12 5.56
N VAL A 110 6.29 -7.09 6.43
CA VAL A 110 5.11 -7.96 6.32
C VAL A 110 3.82 -7.14 6.40
N ILE A 111 3.73 -6.24 7.39
CA ILE A 111 2.56 -5.36 7.55
C ILE A 111 2.45 -4.35 6.40
N ILE A 112 3.57 -3.72 5.99
CA ILE A 112 3.56 -2.81 4.83
C ILE A 112 3.06 -3.53 3.57
N ASN A 113 3.59 -4.72 3.28
CA ASN A 113 3.22 -5.52 2.12
C ASN A 113 1.74 -5.92 2.16
N LEU A 114 1.26 -6.38 3.32
CA LEU A 114 -0.13 -6.76 3.50
C LEU A 114 -1.07 -5.60 3.18
N VAL A 115 -0.88 -4.46 3.84
CA VAL A 115 -1.79 -3.31 3.73
C VAL A 115 -1.82 -2.78 2.30
N LEU A 116 -0.66 -2.68 1.63
CA LEU A 116 -0.62 -2.25 0.23
C LEU A 116 -1.35 -3.22 -0.71
N ARG A 117 -1.25 -4.54 -0.48
CA ARG A 117 -2.01 -5.53 -1.26
C ARG A 117 -3.50 -5.45 -0.98
N MET A 118 -3.90 -5.19 0.27
CA MET A 118 -5.30 -4.97 0.62
C MET A 118 -5.86 -3.74 -0.11
N MET A 119 -5.13 -2.61 -0.09
CA MET A 119 -5.50 -1.41 -0.87
C MET A 119 -5.66 -1.73 -2.36
N TRP A 120 -4.70 -2.44 -2.97
CA TRP A 120 -4.79 -2.82 -4.37
C TRP A 120 -6.01 -3.68 -4.68
N THR A 121 -6.36 -4.60 -3.78
CA THR A 121 -7.49 -5.50 -3.98
C THR A 121 -8.81 -4.76 -3.82
N ALA A 122 -8.91 -3.86 -2.84
CA ALA A 122 -10.05 -2.95 -2.62
C ALA A 122 -10.30 -1.96 -3.79
N MET A 123 -9.29 -1.64 -4.61
CA MET A 123 -9.48 -0.72 -5.75
C MET A 123 -10.40 -1.25 -6.85
N GLY A 124 -10.65 -2.57 -6.89
CA GLY A 124 -11.42 -3.23 -7.94
C GLY A 124 -10.64 -3.42 -9.24
N SER A 125 -11.10 -4.34 -10.09
CA SER A 125 -10.34 -4.82 -11.26
C SER A 125 -10.01 -3.76 -12.31
N GLU A 126 -10.82 -2.71 -12.45
CA GLU A 126 -10.60 -1.67 -13.45
C GLU A 126 -9.44 -0.74 -13.07
N ARG A 127 -9.48 -0.17 -11.86
CA ARG A 127 -8.44 0.75 -11.37
C ARG A 127 -7.15 0.00 -11.07
N SER A 128 -7.23 -1.20 -10.50
CA SER A 128 -6.06 -1.99 -10.12
C SER A 128 -5.22 -2.41 -11.32
N ARG A 129 -5.81 -2.57 -12.51
CA ARG A 129 -5.07 -2.79 -13.77
C ARG A 129 -4.13 -1.63 -14.12
N GLN A 130 -4.40 -0.41 -13.67
CA GLN A 130 -3.52 0.74 -13.93
C GLN A 130 -2.38 0.87 -12.92
N VAL A 131 -2.35 0.03 -11.87
CA VAL A 131 -1.41 0.15 -10.76
C VAL A 131 -0.62 -1.14 -10.58
N HIS A 132 0.70 -1.02 -10.47
CA HIS A 132 1.55 -2.09 -9.99
C HIS A 132 2.20 -1.70 -8.66
N ILE A 133 2.00 -2.54 -7.63
CA ILE A 133 2.65 -2.35 -6.33
C ILE A 133 3.81 -3.33 -6.24
N PHE A 134 5.01 -2.79 -6.06
CA PHE A 134 6.20 -3.59 -5.81
C PHE A 134 6.23 -4.09 -4.36
N PRO A 135 6.75 -5.30 -4.12
CA PRO A 135 6.94 -5.76 -2.76
C PRO A 135 7.99 -4.89 -2.03
N PRO A 136 7.94 -4.76 -0.70
CA PRO A 136 8.82 -3.85 0.05
C PRO A 136 10.32 -4.12 -0.09
N TYR A 137 10.70 -5.35 -0.44
CA TYR A 137 12.08 -5.75 -0.66
C TYR A 137 12.58 -5.52 -2.11
N PHE A 138 11.73 -5.05 -3.02
CA PHE A 138 12.11 -4.76 -4.42
C PHE A 138 13.20 -3.71 -4.51
N PHE A 139 13.02 -2.58 -3.85
CA PHE A 139 13.95 -1.47 -3.97
C PHE A 139 15.33 -1.86 -3.39
N THR A 140 15.36 -2.49 -2.21
CA THR A 140 16.59 -2.99 -1.59
C THR A 140 17.31 -3.98 -2.50
N ALA A 141 16.58 -4.97 -3.06
CA ALA A 141 17.16 -5.94 -3.98
C ALA A 141 17.73 -5.28 -5.26
N LEU A 142 17.02 -4.29 -5.81
CA LEU A 142 17.49 -3.51 -6.96
C LEU A 142 18.75 -2.71 -6.63
N ARG A 143 18.78 -2.02 -5.48
CA ARG A 143 19.91 -1.17 -5.07
C ARG A 143 21.17 -1.99 -4.81
N GLU A 144 21.03 -3.12 -4.13
CA GLU A 144 22.17 -3.95 -3.71
C GLU A 144 22.67 -4.90 -4.80
N ASN A 145 21.77 -5.44 -5.62
CA ASN A 145 22.09 -6.53 -6.55
C ASN A 145 21.86 -6.17 -8.03
N GLY A 146 21.39 -4.95 -8.29
CA GLY A 146 21.14 -4.45 -9.63
C GLY A 146 19.90 -5.05 -10.32
N TYR A 147 19.65 -4.56 -11.52
CA TYR A 147 18.46 -4.89 -12.31
C TYR A 147 18.31 -6.40 -12.61
N ASN A 148 19.41 -7.11 -12.84
CA ASN A 148 19.38 -8.55 -13.14
C ASN A 148 18.72 -9.39 -12.05
N LYS A 149 18.78 -8.95 -10.78
CA LYS A 149 18.12 -9.61 -9.66
C LYS A 149 16.59 -9.49 -9.71
N VAL A 150 16.09 -8.33 -10.17
CA VAL A 150 14.68 -7.94 -10.08
C VAL A 150 13.92 -8.01 -11.40
N LYS A 151 14.59 -8.25 -12.53
CA LYS A 151 13.98 -8.25 -13.89
C LYS A 151 12.81 -9.22 -14.10
N LYS A 152 12.61 -10.17 -13.19
CA LYS A 152 11.49 -11.14 -13.20
C LYS A 152 10.42 -10.87 -12.14
N TRP A 153 10.52 -9.78 -11.38
CA TRP A 153 9.65 -9.49 -10.24
C TRP A 153 8.37 -8.73 -10.61
N TYR A 154 8.22 -8.40 -11.88
CA TYR A 154 7.08 -7.68 -12.44
C TYR A 154 6.65 -8.35 -13.76
N PRO A 155 5.37 -8.21 -14.15
CA PRO A 155 4.85 -8.88 -15.35
C PRO A 155 5.42 -8.29 -16.65
N ALA A 156 5.34 -9.08 -17.73
CA ALA A 156 5.47 -8.56 -19.08
C ALA A 156 4.35 -7.53 -19.33
N GLY A 157 4.71 -6.31 -19.75
CA GLY A 157 3.76 -5.21 -19.86
C GLY A 157 3.69 -4.30 -18.62
N LEU A 158 4.79 -4.14 -17.88
CA LEU A 158 4.87 -3.16 -16.78
C LEU A 158 4.51 -1.75 -17.27
N PHE A 159 4.91 -1.41 -18.49
CA PHE A 159 4.70 -0.09 -19.09
C PHE A 159 3.27 0.15 -19.61
N THR A 160 2.35 -0.81 -19.50
CA THR A 160 0.92 -0.57 -19.75
C THR A 160 0.21 -0.01 -18.52
N ARG A 161 0.86 -0.04 -17.36
CA ARG A 161 0.35 0.57 -16.12
C ARG A 161 0.50 2.09 -16.18
N THR A 162 -0.36 2.78 -15.45
CA THR A 162 -0.25 4.23 -15.25
C THR A 162 0.67 4.54 -14.07
N TYR A 163 0.59 3.76 -13.00
CA TYR A 163 1.31 4.02 -11.74
C TYR A 163 2.08 2.81 -11.24
N LEU A 164 3.29 3.06 -10.73
CA LEU A 164 4.07 2.11 -9.95
C LEU A 164 4.17 2.64 -8.52
N VAL A 165 3.83 1.80 -7.54
CA VAL A 165 3.95 2.10 -6.11
C VAL A 165 5.13 1.30 -5.58
N VAL A 166 6.12 2.01 -5.03
CA VAL A 166 7.36 1.42 -4.52
C VAL A 166 7.56 1.85 -3.07
N PRO A 167 7.12 1.05 -2.08
CA PRO A 167 7.57 1.24 -0.71
C PRO A 167 9.09 1.06 -0.64
N VAL A 168 9.78 1.98 0.02
CA VAL A 168 11.23 1.94 0.18
C VAL A 168 11.58 1.94 1.66
N HIS A 169 12.42 1.00 2.07
CA HIS A 169 13.00 0.93 3.40
C HIS A 169 14.52 1.07 3.33
N GLU A 170 15.03 2.15 3.90
CA GLU A 170 16.47 2.41 3.97
C GLU A 170 16.80 3.02 5.34
N ASN A 171 17.88 2.55 5.98
CA ASN A 171 18.35 3.09 7.26
C ASN A 171 17.25 3.19 8.34
N TYR A 172 16.47 2.12 8.50
CA TYR A 172 15.35 2.04 9.46
C TYR A 172 14.23 3.06 9.21
N HIS A 173 14.10 3.55 7.98
CA HIS A 173 13.11 4.54 7.61
C HIS A 173 12.30 4.11 6.38
N TRP A 174 10.98 4.11 6.53
CA TRP A 174 10.04 3.90 5.43
C TRP A 174 9.71 5.22 4.75
N PHE A 175 9.78 5.22 3.42
CA PHE A 175 9.24 6.28 2.58
C PHE A 175 8.63 5.68 1.33
N LEU A 176 7.92 6.50 0.55
CA LEU A 176 7.20 6.03 -0.63
C LEU A 176 7.74 6.68 -1.88
N VAL A 177 8.03 5.86 -2.90
CA VAL A 177 8.27 6.33 -4.26
C VAL A 177 7.09 5.92 -5.13
N ILE A 178 6.58 6.87 -5.91
CA ILE A 178 5.53 6.64 -6.89
C ILE A 178 6.03 7.05 -8.26
N VAL A 179 5.88 6.18 -9.25
CA VAL A 179 6.18 6.49 -10.65
C VAL A 179 4.87 6.59 -11.41
N ARG A 180 4.58 7.76 -11.99
CA ARG A 180 3.62 7.86 -13.09
C ARG A 180 4.34 7.56 -14.38
N LEU A 181 3.86 6.60 -15.17
CA LEU A 181 4.43 6.20 -16.46
C LEU A 181 3.86 7.02 -17.63
N HIS A 182 2.58 7.39 -17.58
CA HIS A 182 1.85 8.07 -18.65
C HIS A 182 1.13 9.34 -18.18
N PRO A 183 0.98 10.38 -19.03
CA PRO A 183 1.52 10.50 -20.39
C PRO A 183 3.03 10.85 -20.41
N THR A 184 3.55 11.33 -19.28
CA THR A 184 4.98 11.62 -19.10
C THR A 184 5.46 11.00 -17.79
N ILE A 185 6.67 10.43 -17.85
CA ILE A 185 7.29 9.79 -16.71
C ILE A 185 7.56 10.84 -15.63
N LEU A 186 7.06 10.59 -14.43
CA LEU A 186 7.26 11.43 -13.24
C LEU A 186 7.49 10.51 -12.04
N ILE A 187 8.59 10.72 -11.33
CA ILE A 187 8.93 10.02 -10.09
C ILE A 187 8.69 10.98 -8.93
N LEU A 188 7.82 10.57 -8.01
CA LEU A 188 7.43 11.30 -6.82
C LEU A 188 8.00 10.59 -5.60
N SER A 189 8.59 11.34 -4.68
CA SER A 189 8.97 10.82 -3.36
C SER A 189 8.16 11.48 -2.26
N PHE A 190 7.57 10.68 -1.38
CA PHE A 190 6.85 11.11 -0.20
C PHE A 190 7.61 10.63 1.03
N ASP A 191 7.96 11.56 1.89
CA ASP A 191 8.78 11.27 3.07
C ASP A 191 8.33 12.13 4.26
N SER A 192 7.87 11.47 5.31
CA SER A 192 7.42 12.10 6.55
C SER A 192 8.56 12.64 7.40
N MET A 193 9.82 12.30 7.14
CA MET A 193 10.97 12.98 7.76
C MET A 193 11.51 14.14 6.91
N GLY A 194 10.93 14.39 5.73
CA GLY A 194 11.29 15.55 4.89
C GLY A 194 12.65 15.45 4.21
N HIS A 195 13.28 14.27 4.13
CA HIS A 195 14.56 14.12 3.46
C HIS A 195 14.42 14.19 1.93
N ASP A 196 15.45 14.72 1.27
CA ASP A 196 15.59 14.57 -0.18
C ASP A 196 15.94 13.11 -0.52
N ARG A 197 15.12 12.48 -1.36
CA ARG A 197 15.28 11.08 -1.80
C ARG A 197 15.86 10.96 -3.21
N PHE A 198 16.69 11.93 -3.62
CA PHE A 198 17.34 11.97 -4.93
C PHE A 198 17.98 10.64 -5.33
N GLN A 199 18.74 9.99 -4.43
CA GLN A 199 19.41 8.73 -4.74
C GLN A 199 18.43 7.60 -5.06
N ALA A 200 17.33 7.51 -4.30
CA ALA A 200 16.29 6.52 -4.55
C ALA A 200 15.55 6.79 -5.85
N CYS A 201 15.22 8.06 -6.12
CA CYS A 201 14.60 8.46 -7.39
C CYS A 201 15.53 8.19 -8.59
N ALA A 202 16.83 8.45 -8.46
CA ALA A 202 17.84 8.14 -9.48
C ALA A 202 17.97 6.63 -9.74
N CYS A 203 17.94 5.82 -8.68
CA CYS A 203 17.91 4.37 -8.78
C CYS A 203 16.66 3.91 -9.54
N MET A 204 15.49 4.45 -9.21
CA MET A 204 14.24 4.15 -9.92
C MET A 204 14.26 4.58 -11.39
N GLN A 205 14.85 5.73 -11.73
CA GLN A 205 15.00 6.13 -13.13
C GLN A 205 15.86 5.14 -13.92
N ARG A 206 17.00 4.71 -13.34
CA ARG A 206 17.86 3.70 -13.97
C ARG A 206 17.12 2.38 -14.16
N PHE A 207 16.36 1.94 -13.16
CA PHE A 207 15.49 0.77 -13.29
C PHE A 207 14.52 0.90 -14.46
N LEU A 208 13.81 2.04 -14.60
CA LEU A 208 12.86 2.25 -15.67
C LEU A 208 13.52 2.20 -17.06
N VAL A 209 14.73 2.76 -17.21
CA VAL A 209 15.50 2.68 -18.46
C VAL A 209 15.81 1.22 -18.82
N MET A 210 16.31 0.45 -17.85
CA MET A 210 16.66 -0.96 -18.08
C MET A 210 15.42 -1.83 -18.34
N ALA A 211 14.35 -1.63 -17.58
CA ALA A 211 13.08 -2.34 -17.76
C ALA A 211 12.45 -2.05 -19.12
N ALA A 212 12.55 -0.80 -19.60
CA ALA A 212 12.04 -0.40 -20.91
C ALA A 212 12.84 -1.04 -22.04
N PHE A 213 14.17 -1.08 -21.91
CA PHE A 213 15.03 -1.74 -22.89
C PHE A 213 14.69 -3.23 -23.03
N ASP A 214 14.44 -3.91 -21.91
CA ASP A 214 14.09 -5.34 -21.91
C ASP A 214 12.67 -5.63 -22.43
N GLN A 215 11.66 -4.84 -22.03
CA GLN A 215 10.26 -5.12 -22.39
C GLN A 215 9.80 -4.43 -23.67
N LYS A 216 10.48 -3.37 -24.09
CA LYS A 216 10.10 -2.51 -25.22
C LYS A 216 11.35 -2.11 -26.04
N PRO A 217 12.13 -3.07 -26.56
CA PRO A 217 13.37 -2.78 -27.30
C PRO A 217 13.11 -1.92 -28.56
N GLU A 218 11.94 -2.09 -29.18
CA GLU A 218 11.53 -1.39 -30.41
C GLU A 218 11.07 0.06 -30.15
N GLU A 219 10.48 0.37 -28.98
CA GLU A 219 9.83 1.66 -28.74
C GLU A 219 10.80 2.80 -28.43
N ARG A 220 12.12 2.54 -28.32
CA ARG A 220 13.13 3.53 -27.88
C ARG A 220 12.54 4.49 -26.85
N VAL A 221 11.97 3.96 -25.76
CA VAL A 221 11.27 4.77 -24.75
C VAL A 221 12.18 5.93 -24.38
N TYR A 222 11.80 7.13 -24.81
CA TYR A 222 12.65 8.30 -24.68
C TYR A 222 12.62 8.71 -23.21
N PHE A 223 13.56 8.20 -22.43
CA PHE A 223 13.95 8.83 -21.18
C PHE A 223 14.81 10.02 -21.56
N PRO A 224 14.35 11.27 -21.37
CA PRO A 224 15.21 12.41 -21.61
C PRO A 224 16.37 12.30 -20.62
N ALA A 225 17.55 11.90 -21.11
CA ALA A 225 18.73 11.63 -20.29
C ALA A 225 19.17 12.85 -19.45
N ARG A 226 18.59 14.04 -19.70
CA ARG A 226 18.91 15.31 -19.04
C ARG A 226 17.74 16.00 -18.34
N LYS A 227 16.52 15.44 -18.32
CA LYS A 227 15.40 16.05 -17.57
C LYS A 227 15.31 15.40 -16.19
N ARG A 228 15.37 16.20 -15.12
CA ARG A 228 14.97 15.72 -13.78
C ARG A 228 13.51 15.29 -13.87
N LEU A 229 13.27 13.98 -13.79
CA LEU A 229 11.94 13.41 -13.73
C LEU A 229 11.44 13.32 -12.28
N PHE A 230 12.15 13.92 -11.32
CA PHE A 230 11.94 13.70 -9.88
C PHE A 230 11.33 14.92 -9.23
N ARG A 231 10.31 14.70 -8.41
CA ARG A 231 9.69 15.72 -7.58
C ARG A 231 9.52 15.19 -6.15
N THR A 232 10.12 15.88 -5.20
CA THR A 232 9.83 15.67 -3.78
C THR A 232 8.48 16.28 -3.47
N VAL A 233 7.57 15.48 -2.90
CA VAL A 233 6.25 15.94 -2.49
C VAL A 233 6.37 16.55 -1.10
N LYS A 234 5.80 17.75 -0.92
CA LYS A 234 5.70 18.41 0.39
C LYS A 234 4.62 17.72 1.22
N ALA A 235 5.00 16.65 1.90
CA ALA A 235 4.12 15.85 2.74
C ALA A 235 4.21 16.29 4.22
N PRO A 236 3.17 16.02 5.03
CA PRO A 236 3.20 16.24 6.45
C PRO A 236 4.36 15.51 7.11
N LEU A 237 5.04 16.21 8.02
CA LEU A 237 6.15 15.65 8.75
C LEU A 237 5.64 14.85 9.95
N GLN A 238 6.31 13.72 10.22
CA GLN A 238 6.07 12.95 11.43
C GLN A 238 6.66 13.65 12.65
N THR A 239 5.98 13.49 13.78
CA THR A 239 6.40 14.08 15.07
C THR A 239 7.20 13.12 15.96
N ASN A 240 7.41 11.88 15.50
CA ASN A 240 8.18 10.85 16.18
C ASN A 240 9.07 10.08 15.18
N TYR A 241 9.88 9.13 15.64
CA TYR A 241 10.86 8.43 14.79
C TYR A 241 10.38 7.07 14.25
N VAL A 242 9.21 6.58 14.67
CA VAL A 242 8.80 5.17 14.47
C VAL A 242 7.60 5.01 13.54
N ASP A 243 6.85 6.08 13.30
CA ASP A 243 5.61 6.05 12.52
C ASP A 243 5.80 6.25 11.01
N CYS A 244 7.04 6.30 10.50
CA CYS A 244 7.32 6.45 9.07
C CYS A 244 6.59 5.41 8.19
N GLY A 245 6.41 4.19 8.69
CA GLY A 245 5.61 3.16 8.04
C GLY A 245 4.12 3.51 7.91
N LEU A 246 3.52 4.11 8.95
CA LEU A 246 2.12 4.57 8.92
C LEU A 246 1.95 5.70 7.92
N TYR A 247 2.88 6.66 7.89
CA TYR A 247 2.87 7.75 6.92
C TYR A 247 3.01 7.22 5.48
N ALA A 248 3.93 6.29 5.22
CA ALA A 248 4.08 5.69 3.89
C ALA A 248 2.80 4.96 3.43
N LEU A 249 2.13 4.23 4.34
CA LEU A 249 0.82 3.62 4.06
C LEU A 249 -0.26 4.67 3.82
N HIS A 250 -0.31 5.74 4.61
CA HIS A 250 -1.27 6.82 4.46
C HIS A 250 -1.08 7.57 3.12
N PHE A 251 0.16 7.89 2.74
CA PHE A 251 0.46 8.49 1.44
C PHE A 251 0.05 7.55 0.29
N SER A 252 0.24 6.24 0.45
CA SER A 252 -0.22 5.25 -0.53
C SER A 252 -1.75 5.25 -0.65
N LYS A 253 -2.47 5.27 0.49
CA LYS A 253 -3.94 5.37 0.54
C LYS A 253 -4.44 6.58 -0.22
N LEU A 254 -3.93 7.78 0.12
CA LEU A 254 -4.36 9.03 -0.51
C LEU A 254 -4.07 9.04 -2.01
N PHE A 255 -2.86 8.59 -2.39
CA PHE A 255 -2.50 8.54 -3.80
C PHE A 255 -3.39 7.57 -4.57
N LEU A 256 -3.63 6.36 -4.06
CA LEU A 256 -4.44 5.35 -4.74
C LEU A 256 -5.92 5.75 -4.81
N GLY A 257 -6.42 6.49 -3.81
CA GLY A 257 -7.76 7.05 -3.80
C GLY A 257 -7.97 8.13 -4.87
N ASN A 258 -7.01 9.06 -5.01
CA ASN A 258 -7.08 10.10 -6.04
C ASN A 258 -5.69 10.52 -6.56
N PRO A 259 -5.11 9.77 -7.53
CA PRO A 259 -3.77 10.05 -8.03
C PRO A 259 -3.61 11.45 -8.64
N ARG A 260 -4.70 12.02 -9.17
CA ARG A 260 -4.70 13.30 -9.89
C ARG A 260 -4.27 14.47 -9.00
N CYS A 261 -4.52 14.39 -7.69
CA CYS A 261 -4.08 15.39 -6.72
C CYS A 261 -2.56 15.52 -6.62
N PHE A 262 -1.81 14.47 -7.00
CA PHE A 262 -0.36 14.37 -6.79
C PHE A 262 0.46 14.42 -8.07
N VAL A 263 -0.17 14.40 -9.25
CA VAL A 263 0.54 14.30 -10.55
C VAL A 263 0.29 15.47 -11.52
N GLY A 264 -0.43 16.50 -11.09
CA GLY A 264 -0.70 17.70 -11.89
C GLY A 264 0.48 18.67 -12.04
N GLU A 265 0.31 19.71 -12.85
CA GLU A 265 1.27 20.83 -12.90
C GLU A 265 1.24 21.63 -11.59
N ARG A 266 0.07 21.71 -10.94
CA ARG A 266 -0.19 22.31 -9.63
C ARG A 266 -0.12 21.31 -8.47
N VAL A 267 0.82 20.36 -8.51
CA VAL A 267 1.17 19.67 -7.26
C VAL A 267 1.71 20.74 -6.31
N PRO A 268 1.39 20.75 -5.01
CA PRO A 268 1.91 21.72 -4.07
C PRO A 268 3.44 21.64 -4.01
N THR A 269 4.12 22.36 -4.90
CA THR A 269 5.57 22.55 -4.91
C THR A 269 5.92 23.85 -4.21
N PHE A 270 4.98 24.80 -4.12
CA PHE A 270 5.14 26.10 -3.46
C PHE A 270 3.90 26.44 -2.63
N CYS A 271 4.14 26.87 -1.39
CA CYS A 271 3.12 27.36 -0.46
C CYS A 271 2.36 28.51 -1.11
N SER A 272 1.04 28.45 -1.12
CA SER A 272 0.25 29.69 -1.15
C SER A 272 -1.11 29.60 -0.48
N GLU A 273 -1.59 28.44 -0.02
CA GLU A 273 -2.88 28.36 0.69
C GLU A 273 -2.86 27.26 1.77
N GLU A 274 -2.46 27.63 3.00
CA GLU A 274 -2.35 26.73 4.18
C GLU A 274 -3.62 25.91 4.48
N GLY A 275 -4.79 26.36 4.00
CA GLY A 275 -6.06 25.65 4.20
C GLY A 275 -6.25 24.39 3.34
N ARG A 276 -5.75 24.37 2.09
CA ARG A 276 -5.96 23.25 1.15
C ARG A 276 -5.03 22.06 1.41
N GLU A 277 -3.85 22.30 1.98
CA GLU A 277 -2.89 21.23 2.29
C GLU A 277 -3.41 20.33 3.42
N ASN A 278 -4.02 20.91 4.46
CA ASN A 278 -4.59 20.13 5.57
C ASN A 278 -5.72 19.19 5.10
N GLU A 279 -6.51 19.62 4.11
CA GLU A 279 -7.57 18.80 3.52
C GLU A 279 -7.01 17.69 2.61
N LEU A 280 -6.01 17.99 1.77
CA LEU A 280 -5.37 17.00 0.89
C LEU A 280 -4.80 15.82 1.67
N TRP A 281 -4.13 16.10 2.78
CA TRP A 281 -3.45 15.08 3.57
C TRP A 281 -4.38 14.34 4.53
N GLY A 282 -5.58 14.85 4.79
CA GLY A 282 -6.60 14.16 5.60
C GLY A 282 -6.04 13.62 6.91
N MET A 283 -5.23 14.41 7.62
CA MET A 283 -4.49 13.93 8.81
C MET A 283 -5.41 13.50 9.96
N SER A 284 -6.67 13.95 9.97
CA SER A 284 -7.71 13.50 10.90
C SER A 284 -8.12 12.04 10.69
N SER A 285 -7.97 11.49 9.48
CA SER A 285 -8.26 10.10 9.11
C SER A 285 -7.00 9.32 8.75
N MET A 286 -5.88 9.68 9.39
CA MET A 286 -4.60 9.02 9.21
C MET A 286 -4.67 7.53 9.57
N VAL A 287 -4.00 6.70 8.76
CA VAL A 287 -3.79 5.28 9.08
C VAL A 287 -3.14 5.16 10.46
N SER A 288 -3.80 4.47 11.38
CA SER A 288 -3.35 4.31 12.77
C SER A 288 -3.02 2.85 13.10
N ARG A 289 -2.17 2.66 14.11
CA ARG A 289 -1.84 1.32 14.65
C ARG A 289 -3.08 0.55 15.07
N GLU A 290 -3.99 1.22 15.78
CA GLU A 290 -5.26 0.65 16.22
C GLU A 290 -6.16 0.28 15.03
N GLY A 291 -6.25 1.15 14.03
CA GLY A 291 -7.00 0.86 12.80
C GLY A 291 -6.48 -0.38 12.08
N LEU A 292 -5.16 -0.50 11.94
CA LEU A 292 -4.53 -1.68 11.33
C LEU A 292 -4.75 -2.95 12.17
N LEU A 293 -4.68 -2.87 13.50
CA LEU A 293 -4.98 -4.00 14.39
C LEU A 293 -6.44 -4.44 14.29
N ASN A 294 -7.37 -3.50 14.16
CA ASN A 294 -8.79 -3.79 13.96
C ASN A 294 -9.04 -4.46 12.60
N ILE A 295 -8.42 -3.95 11.52
CA ILE A 295 -8.47 -4.56 10.20
C ILE A 295 -7.94 -6.00 10.25
N LEU A 296 -6.78 -6.22 10.87
CA LEU A 296 -6.21 -7.56 11.04
C LEU A 296 -7.15 -8.49 11.82
N TYR A 297 -7.81 -7.98 12.86
CA TYR A 297 -8.80 -8.76 13.62
C TYR A 297 -10.01 -9.13 12.77
N ASP A 298 -10.52 -8.20 11.96
CA ASP A 298 -11.74 -8.41 11.19
C ASP A 298 -11.52 -9.36 9.99
N ILE A 299 -10.27 -9.57 9.53
CA ILE A 299 -9.91 -10.51 8.45
C ILE A 299 -9.34 -11.85 8.94
N CYS A 300 -9.12 -12.03 10.25
CA CYS A 300 -8.70 -13.30 10.87
C CYS A 300 -9.91 -14.18 11.22
#